data_AF-A0A937ZSZ6-F1
#
_entry.id   AF-A0A937ZSZ6-F1
#
_cell.length_a   1.000
_cell.length_b   1.000
_cell.length_c   1.000
_cell.angle_alpha   90.00
_cell.angle_beta   90.00
_cell.angle_gamma   90.00
#
_symmetry.space_group_name_H-M   'P 1'
#
loop_
_entity.id
_entity.type
_entity.pdbx_description
1 polymer ?
#
loop_
_entity_poly.entity_id
_entity_poly.type
_entity_poly.pdbx_seq_one_letter_code
_entity_poly.pdbx_strand_id
1 'polypeptide(L)'
;MDNQTDQLLRRILTDVLSLAPGLAEGFTADTGLFGHLTELDSMAVAGLLTEMEDRLDIVIQDDDIDGEMLETYGGLLAFAEAKRAGS
;
A
#
# COMPACT_ATOMS: atom_id res chain seq x y z
N MET A 1 13.42 -14.23 3.11
CA MET A 1 13.97 -12.89 2.86
C MET A 1 12.91 -11.94 3.33
N ASP A 2 13.12 -11.32 4.48
CA ASP A 2 12.16 -10.41 5.08
C ASP A 2 12.01 -9.21 4.16
N ASN A 3 10.87 -9.15 3.48
CA ASN A 3 10.61 -8.10 2.52
C ASN A 3 10.26 -6.85 3.32
N GLN A 4 11.27 -6.04 3.64
CA GLN A 4 11.11 -4.82 4.43
C GLN A 4 10.00 -3.91 3.86
N THR A 5 9.81 -3.92 2.55
CA THR A 5 8.72 -3.21 1.87
C THR A 5 7.34 -3.72 2.30
N ASP A 6 7.13 -5.03 2.37
CA ASP A 6 5.88 -5.65 2.83
C ASP A 6 5.54 -5.24 4.27
N GLN A 7 6.52 -5.30 5.18
CA GLN A 7 6.34 -4.91 6.58
C GLN A 7 5.99 -3.43 6.74
N LEU A 8 6.66 -2.56 5.99
CA LEU A 8 6.37 -1.12 5.98
C LEU A 8 4.99 -0.85 5.40
N LEU A 9 4.63 -1.49 4.28
CA LEU A 9 3.34 -1.33 3.64
C LEU A 9 2.19 -1.76 4.56
N ARG A 10 2.33 -2.88 5.28
CA ARG A 10 1.33 -3.33 6.27
C ARG A 10 1.15 -2.32 7.41
N ARG A 11 2.25 -1.72 7.88
CA ARG A 11 2.18 -0.65 8.90
C ARG A 11 1.48 0.58 8.37
N ILE A 12 1.81 1.04 7.16
CA ILE A 12 1.16 2.20 6.56
C ILE A 12 -0.34 1.96 6.41
N LEU A 13 -0.75 0.81 5.88
CA LEU A 13 -2.17 0.45 5.77
C LEU A 13 -2.86 0.41 7.14
N THR A 14 -2.18 -0.15 8.15
CA THR A 14 -2.72 -0.19 9.51
C THR A 14 -2.92 1.21 10.07
N ASP A 15 -1.97 2.11 9.88
CA ASP A 15 -2.03 3.48 10.41
C ASP A 15 -3.06 4.33 9.66
N VAL A 16 -3.04 4.30 8.32
CA VAL A 16 -3.92 5.11 7.47
C VAL A 16 -5.37 4.65 7.58
N LEU A 17 -5.61 3.34 7.55
CA LEU A 17 -6.96 2.78 7.66
C LEU A 17 -7.39 2.53 9.11
N SER A 18 -6.53 2.86 10.09
CA SER A 18 -6.75 2.61 11.52
C SER A 18 -7.18 1.16 11.81
N LEU A 19 -6.57 0.20 11.12
CA LEU A 19 -6.91 -1.22 11.26
C LEU A 19 -6.51 -1.74 12.64
N ALA A 20 -7.18 -2.80 13.08
CA ALA A 20 -6.78 -3.51 14.28
C ALA A 20 -5.33 -4.06 14.13
N PRO A 21 -4.51 -4.01 15.19
CA PRO A 21 -3.17 -4.58 15.17
C PRO A 21 -3.19 -6.05 14.74
N GLY A 22 -2.35 -6.41 13.77
CA GLY A 22 -2.27 -7.77 13.22
C GLY A 22 -3.28 -8.08 12.11
N LEU A 23 -4.26 -7.21 11.82
CA LEU A 23 -5.20 -7.44 10.71
C LEU A 23 -4.47 -7.40 9.37
N ALA A 24 -3.60 -6.39 9.19
CA ALA A 24 -2.81 -6.25 7.98
C ALA A 24 -1.78 -7.38 7.82
N GLU A 25 -1.43 -8.15 8.86
CA GLU A 25 -0.55 -9.33 8.75
C GLU A 25 -1.24 -10.49 8.01
N GLY A 26 -2.57 -10.54 8.02
CA GLY A 26 -3.36 -11.50 7.26
C GLY A 26 -3.49 -11.19 5.77
N PHE A 27 -3.05 -10.00 5.33
CA PHE A 27 -3.17 -9.61 3.92
C PHE A 27 -2.24 -10.46 3.05
N THR A 28 -2.81 -10.98 1.97
CA THR A 28 -2.14 -11.79 0.95
C THR A 28 -2.15 -11.05 -0.38
N ALA A 29 -1.38 -11.52 -1.36
CA ALA A 29 -1.34 -10.88 -2.68
C ALA A 29 -2.73 -10.74 -3.32
N ASP A 30 -3.62 -11.70 -3.09
CA ASP A 30 -4.98 -11.73 -3.65
C ASP A 30 -5.99 -10.93 -2.80
N THR A 31 -5.57 -10.32 -1.70
CA THR A 31 -6.46 -9.54 -0.83
C THR A 31 -6.83 -8.24 -1.51
N GLY A 32 -8.12 -8.08 -1.81
CA GLY A 32 -8.66 -6.83 -2.35
C GLY A 32 -8.57 -5.69 -1.33
N LEU A 33 -8.04 -4.55 -1.76
CA LEU A 33 -7.91 -3.33 -0.97
C LEU A 33 -8.90 -2.28 -1.48
N PHE A 34 -8.60 -1.62 -2.61
CA PHE A 34 -9.45 -0.56 -3.14
C PHE A 34 -10.77 -1.14 -3.68
N GLY A 35 -11.89 -0.47 -3.34
CA GLY A 35 -13.24 -0.92 -3.67
C GLY A 35 -13.74 -2.14 -2.87
N HIS A 36 -12.85 -2.86 -2.18
CA HIS A 36 -13.17 -4.02 -1.36
C HIS A 36 -13.22 -3.68 0.14
N LEU A 37 -12.27 -2.86 0.61
CA LEU A 37 -12.27 -2.30 1.95
C LEU A 37 -13.12 -1.03 1.97
N THR A 38 -14.02 -0.94 2.95
CA THR A 38 -14.87 0.26 3.11
C THR A 38 -14.06 1.43 3.69
N GLU A 39 -12.96 1.11 4.37
CA GLU A 39 -12.02 2.02 5.00
C GLU A 39 -11.12 2.73 3.97
N LEU A 40 -10.82 2.09 2.83
CA LEU A 40 -9.98 2.64 1.78
C LEU A 40 -10.81 3.46 0.79
N ASP A 41 -11.22 4.65 1.21
CA ASP A 41 -11.91 5.62 0.35
C ASP A 41 -10.92 6.49 -0.48
N SER A 42 -11.46 7.36 -1.35
CA SER A 42 -10.63 8.23 -2.20
C SER A 42 -9.75 9.20 -1.40
N MET A 43 -10.14 9.56 -0.18
CA MET A 43 -9.37 10.45 0.70
C MET A 43 -8.25 9.69 1.42
N ALA A 44 -8.53 8.46 1.85
CA ALA A 44 -7.58 7.54 2.46
C ALA A 44 -6.49 7.13 1.45
N VAL A 45 -6.83 6.96 0.17
CA VAL A 45 -5.85 6.71 -0.90
C VAL A 45 -4.82 7.83 -0.98
N ALA A 46 -5.24 9.10 -0.97
CA ALA A 46 -4.30 10.22 -1.01
C ALA A 46 -3.33 10.19 0.19
N GLY A 47 -3.83 9.94 1.40
CA GLY A 47 -2.99 9.81 2.59
C GLY A 47 -2.07 8.58 2.57
N LEU A 48 -2.56 7.45 2.06
CA LEU A 48 -1.79 6.23 1.87
C LEU A 48 -0.58 6.47 0.96
N LEU A 49 -0.79 7.14 -0.17
CA LEU A 49 0.26 7.43 -1.13
C LEU A 49 1.33 8.35 -0.53
N THR A 50 0.92 9.41 0.17
CA THR A 50 1.85 10.31 0.86
C THR A 50 2.69 9.58 1.92
N GLU A 51 2.06 8.75 2.77
CA GLU A 51 2.79 7.96 3.77
C GLU A 51 3.70 6.90 3.13
N MET A 52 3.30 6.35 1.97
CA MET A 52 4.15 5.45 1.20
C MET A 52 5.40 6.15 0.69
N GLU A 53 5.28 7.34 0.10
CA GLU A 53 6.43 8.13 -0.33
C GLU A 53 7.38 8.41 0.83
N ASP A 54 6.86 8.91 1.95
CA ASP A 54 7.65 9.29 3.12
C ASP A 54 8.34 8.10 3.80
N ARG A 55 7.66 6.96 3.95
CA ARG A 55 8.21 5.81 4.70
C ARG A 55 8.99 4.83 3.86
N LEU A 56 8.65 4.70 2.58
CA LEU A 56 9.34 3.79 1.65
C LEU A 56 10.48 4.49 0.92
N ASP A 57 10.59 5.82 1.05
CA ASP A 57 11.56 6.68 0.36
C ASP A 57 11.44 6.52 -1.16
N ILE A 58 10.20 6.62 -1.66
CA ILE A 58 9.85 6.50 -3.07
C ILE A 58 9.13 7.75 -3.56
N VAL A 59 9.10 7.94 -4.87
CA VAL A 59 8.32 8.98 -5.53
C VAL A 59 7.20 8.32 -6.34
N ILE A 60 5.95 8.71 -6.06
CA ILE A 60 4.76 8.25 -6.76
C ILE A 60 4.21 9.43 -7.57
N GLN A 61 4.23 9.31 -8.89
CA GLN A 61 3.64 10.32 -9.78
C GLN A 61 2.17 10.01 -10.03
N ASP A 62 1.36 11.02 -10.36
CA ASP A 62 -0.06 10.82 -10.71
C ASP A 62 -0.24 9.80 -11.86
N ASP A 63 0.70 9.79 -12.82
CA ASP A 63 0.73 8.85 -13.95
C ASP A 63 1.08 7.40 -13.53
N ASP A 64 1.64 7.21 -12.33
CA ASP A 64 1.94 5.88 -11.78
C ASP A 64 0.73 5.23 -11.11
N ILE A 65 -0.31 6.01 -10.81
CA ILE A 65 -1.44 5.56 -9.99
C ILE A 65 -2.54 5.01 -10.89
N ASP A 66 -2.45 3.72 -11.18
CA ASP A 66 -3.51 2.98 -11.83
C ASP A 66 -4.47 2.36 -10.81
N GLY A 67 -5.78 2.46 -11.04
CA GLY A 67 -6.80 1.87 -10.15
C GLY A 67 -6.61 0.36 -9.92
N GLU A 68 -6.04 -0.36 -10.89
CA GLU A 68 -5.73 -1.78 -10.81
C GLU A 68 -4.58 -2.09 -9.82
N MET A 69 -3.63 -1.17 -9.62
CA MET A 69 -2.50 -1.41 -8.71
C MET A 69 -2.94 -1.32 -7.24
N LEU A 70 -3.94 -0.48 -6.95
CA LEU A 70 -4.54 -0.32 -5.62
C LEU A 70 -5.64 -1.34 -5.35
N GLU A 71 -6.08 -2.10 -6.37
CA GLU A 71 -7.16 -3.07 -6.26
C GLU A 71 -6.81 -4.21 -5.31
N THR A 72 -5.55 -4.64 -5.28
CA THR A 72 -5.07 -5.74 -4.43
C THR A 72 -3.80 -5.38 -3.67
N TYR A 73 -3.59 -6.03 -2.52
CA TYR A 73 -2.37 -5.87 -1.74
C TYR A 73 -1.13 -6.33 -2.51
N GLY A 74 -1.23 -7.37 -3.33
CA GLY A 74 -0.13 -7.85 -4.17
C GLY A 74 0.28 -6.82 -5.22
N GLY A 75 -0.69 -6.15 -5.86
CA GLY A 75 -0.42 -5.07 -6.82
C GLY A 75 0.33 -3.91 -6.17
N LEU A 76 -0.16 -3.46 -5.01
CA LEU A 76 0.44 -2.35 -4.28
C LEU A 76 1.86 -2.66 -3.79
N LEU A 77 2.08 -3.89 -3.29
CA LEU A 77 3.38 -4.34 -2.85
C LEU A 77 4.37 -4.43 -4.01
N ALA A 78 3.96 -5.04 -5.13
CA ALA A 78 4.81 -5.15 -6.32
C ALA A 78 5.20 -3.77 -6.87
N PHE A 79 4.26 -2.82 -6.87
CA PHE A 79 4.52 -1.43 -7.24
C PHE A 79 5.57 -0.77 -6.33
N ALA A 80 5.37 -0.87 -5.01
CA ALA A 80 6.30 -0.31 -4.03
C ALA A 80 7.71 -0.91 -4.17
N GLU A 81 7.81 -2.23 -4.38
CA GLU A 81 9.08 -2.90 -4.62
C GLU A 81 9.75 -2.43 -5.92
N ALA A 82 8.99 -2.30 -7.00
CA ALA A 82 9.51 -1.81 -8.28
C ALA A 82 10.06 -0.39 -8.16
N LYS A 83 9.35 0.50 -7.45
CA LYS A 83 9.81 1.88 -7.19
C LYS A 83 11.08 1.91 -6.36
N ARG A 84 11.15 1.14 -5.28
CA ARG A 84 12.36 1.07 -4.42
C ARG A 84 13.56 0.42 -5.12
N ALA A 85 13.33 -0.52 -6.03
CA ALA A 85 14.40 -1.17 -6.78
C ALA A 85 14.99 -0.28 -7.89
N GLY A 86 14.19 0.68 -8.40
CA GLY A 86 14.59 1.62 -9.45
C GLY A 86 15.16 2.95 -8.96
N SER A 87 15.17 3.20 -7.65
CA SER A 87 15.59 4.47 -7.03
C SER A 87 17.01 4.46 -6.47
#